data_AF-A0A849FJT5-F1
#
_entry.id   AF-A0A849FJT5-F1
#
_cell.length_a   1.000
_cell.length_b   1.000
_cell.length_c   1.000
_cell.angle_alpha   90.00
_cell.angle_beta   90.00
_cell.angle_gamma   90.00
#
_symmetry.space_group_name_H-M   'P 1'
#
loop_
_entity.id
_entity.type
_entity.pdbx_description
1 polymer ?
#
loop_
_entity_poly.entity_id
_entity_poly.type
_entity_poly.pdbx_seq_one_letter_code
_entity_poly.pdbx_strand_id
1 'polypeptide(L)' 'MNKTIVLNSRPIGKPKISDFKFKDETVPVLSDGEILLKAVYVSVDPYLRGRMN' A
#
# COMPACT_ATOMS: atom_id res chain seq x y z
N MET A 1 11.76 6.19 -8.23
CA MET A 1 10.46 6.47 -7.59
C MET A 1 9.85 5.14 -7.19
N ASN A 2 9.33 5.06 -5.97
CA ASN A 2 8.54 3.94 -5.46
C ASN A 2 7.06 4.25 -5.69
N LYS A 3 6.26 3.25 -6.08
CA LYS A 3 4.80 3.43 -6.24
C LYS A 3 4.08 2.75 -5.09
N THR A 4 3.28 3.51 -4.37
CA THR A 4 2.49 3.01 -3.24
C THR A 4 1.00 3.12 -3.54
N ILE A 5 0.22 2.16 -3.02
CA ILE A 5 -1.24 2.23 -2.99
C ILE A 5 -1.61 2.53 -1.55
N VAL A 6 -2.20 3.70 -1.32
CA VAL A 6 -2.64 4.11 0.01
C VAL A 6 -4.16 4.04 0.12
N LEU A 7 -4.65 3.80 1.34
CA LEU A 7 -6.07 3.94 1.65
C LEU A 7 -6.40 5.43 1.71
N ASN A 8 -7.20 5.89 0.75
CA ASN A 8 -7.65 7.28 0.61
C ASN A 8 -8.87 7.55 1.49
N SER A 9 -9.79 6.58 1.59
CA SER A 9 -10.95 6.64 2.48
C SER A 9 -11.32 5.24 2.97
N ARG A 10 -11.94 5.16 4.15
CA ARG A 10 -12.45 3.88 4.67
C ARG A 10 -13.69 3.46 3.90
N PRO A 11 -13.74 2.23 3.34
CA PRO A 11 -14.88 1.76 2.58
C PRO A 11 -16.15 1.64 3.42
N ILE A 12 -17.26 2.17 2.91
CA ILE A 12 -18.60 1.87 3.42
C ILE A 12 -19.18 0.78 2.51
N GLY A 13 -19.36 -0.43 3.05
CA GLY A 13 -19.72 -1.61 2.26
C GLY A 13 -18.52 -2.19 1.48
N LYS A 14 -18.74 -2.46 0.19
CA LYS A 14 -17.71 -2.99 -0.73
C LYS A 14 -16.70 -1.88 -1.09
N PRO A 15 -15.38 -2.15 -1.06
CA PRO A 15 -14.38 -1.19 -1.51
C PRO A 15 -14.62 -0.73 -2.95
N LYS A 16 -14.45 0.57 -3.18
CA LYS A 16 -14.52 1.22 -4.49
C LYS A 16 -13.17 1.84 -4.84
N ILE A 17 -12.95 2.13 -6.13
CA ILE A 17 -11.70 2.68 -6.62
C ILE A 17 -11.31 3.98 -5.88
N SER A 18 -12.29 4.83 -5.55
CA SER A 18 -12.05 6.09 -4.84
C SER A 18 -11.53 5.91 -3.41
N ASP A 19 -11.64 4.71 -2.84
CA ASP A 19 -11.12 4.39 -1.50
C ASP A 19 -9.60 4.21 -1.52
N PHE A 20 -8.98 4.12 -2.71
CA PHE A 20 -7.54 3.95 -2.87
C PHE A 20 -6.95 5.08 -3.71
N LYS A 21 -5.65 5.35 -3.50
CA LYS A 21 -4.90 6.32 -4.29
C LYS A 21 -3.49 5.80 -4.56
N PHE A 22 -3.03 5.98 -5.79
CA PHE A 22 -1.63 5.77 -6.13
C PHE A 22 -0.81 7.01 -5.74
N LYS A 23 0.35 6.79 -5.15
CA LYS A 23 1.34 7.82 -4.87
C LYS A 23 2.70 7.41 -5.41
N ASP A 24 3.43 8.39 -5.94
CA ASP A 24 4.85 8.26 -6.19
C ASP A 24 5.61 8.77 -4.97
N GLU A 25 6.52 7.95 -4.46
CA GLU A 25 7.37 8.25 -3.32
C GLU A 25 8.84 8.19 -3.72
N THR A 26 9.68 8.95 -3.00
CA THR A 26 11.12 8.84 -3.13
C THR A 26 11.58 7.47 -2.62
N VAL A 27 12.56 6.87 -3.29
CA VAL A 27 13.19 5.66 -2.76
C VAL A 27 13.95 6.06 -1.49
N PRO A 28 13.71 5.41 -0.34
CA PRO A 28 14.36 5.78 0.91
C PRO A 28 15.87 5.50 0.85
N VAL A 29 16.63 6.29 1.60
CA VAL A 29 18.05 6.04 1.85
C VAL A 29 18.17 5.05 2.99
N LEU A 30 19.05 4.06 2.86
CA LEU A 30 19.24 3.02 3.87
C LEU A 30 20.11 3.53 5.03
N SER A 31 19.73 3.10 6.23
CA SER A 31 20.55 3.18 7.44
C SER A 31 21.35 1.90 7.65
N ASP A 32 22.30 1.92 8.58
CA ASP A 32 23.10 0.73 8.89
C ASP A 32 22.21 -0.42 9.37
N GLY A 33 22.44 -1.62 8.82
CA GLY A 33 21.63 -2.82 9.08
C GLY A 33 20.29 -2.91 8.32
N GLU A 34 19.89 -1.92 7.53
CA GLU A 34 18.67 -1.98 6.72
C GLU A 34 18.89 -2.59 5.33
N ILE A 35 17.82 -3.12 4.73
CA ILE A 35 17.82 -3.62 3.35
C ILE A 35 16.71 -2.97 2.54
N LEU A 36 16.98 -2.68 1.26
CA LEU A 36 15.98 -2.17 0.33
C LEU A 36 15.40 -3.32 -0.49
N LEU A 37 14.07 -3.49 -0.41
CA LEU A 37 13.35 -4.53 -1.13
C LEU A 37 12.54 -3.94 -2.29
N LYS A 38 12.48 -4.67 -3.41
CA LYS A 38 11.57 -4.40 -4.52
C LYS A 38 10.49 -5.47 -4.55
N ALA A 39 9.24 -5.07 -4.34
CA ALA A 39 8.10 -5.97 -4.45
C ALA A 39 7.95 -6.45 -5.91
N VAL A 40 7.82 -7.77 -6.10
CA VAL A 40 7.52 -8.40 -7.40
C VAL A 40 6.06 -8.87 -7.44
N TYR A 41 5.55 -9.35 -6.31
CA TYR A 41 4.18 -9.81 -6.13
C TYR A 41 3.60 -9.24 -4.83
N VAL A 42 2.28 -9.02 -4.82
CA VAL A 42 1.53 -8.54 -3.65
C VAL A 42 0.31 -9.45 -3.48
N SER A 43 0.18 -10.06 -2.30
CA SER A 43 -1.01 -10.87 -1.98
C SER A 43 -2.21 -9.98 -1.70
N VAL A 44 -3.39 -10.40 -2.14
CA VAL A 44 -4.66 -9.74 -1.85
C VAL A 44 -5.60 -10.76 -1.23
N ASP A 45 -5.83 -10.63 0.07
CA ASP A 45 -6.54 -11.61 0.88
C ASP A 45 -7.82 -11.03 1.50
N PRO A 46 -8.87 -11.84 1.74
CA PRO A 46 -10.13 -11.36 2.32
C PRO A 46 -9.97 -10.61 3.65
N TYR A 47 -8.99 -10.98 4.47
CA TYR A 47 -8.74 -10.32 5.76
C TYR A 47 -8.37 -8.84 5.62
N LEU A 48 -7.83 -8.42 4.48
CA LEU A 48 -7.49 -7.02 4.22
C LEU A 48 -8.72 -6.11 4.37
N ARG A 49 -9.92 -6.61 4.06
CA ARG A 49 -11.16 -5.85 4.29
C ARG A 49 -11.33 -5.49 5.77
N GLY A 50 -11.01 -6.39 6.70
CA GLY A 50 -11.07 -6.13 8.14
C GLY A 50 -10.03 -5.11 8.61
N ARG A 51 -8.89 -5.03 7.92
CA ARG A 51 -7.80 -4.06 8.20
C ARG A 51 -8.11 -2.63 7.72
N MET A 52 -9.17 -2.43 6.94
CA MET A 52 -9.60 -1.12 6.44
C MET A 52 -10.58 -0.39 7.38
N ASN A 53 -10.97 -1.02 8.50
CA ASN A 53 -11.87 -0.45 9.51
C ASN A 53 -11.19 0.58 10.41
#